data_AF-A0A521V4V0-F1
#
_entry.id   AF-A0A521V4V0-F1
#
_cell.length_a   1.000
_cell.length_b   1.000
_cell.length_c   1.000
_cell.angle_alpha   90.00
_cell.angle_beta   90.00
_cell.angle_gamma   90.00
#
_symmetry.space_group_name_H-M   'P 1'
#
loop_
_entity.id
_entity.type
_entity.pdbx_description
1 polymer ?
#
loop_
_entity_poly.entity_id
_entity_poly.type
_entity_poly.pdbx_seq_one_letter_code
_entity_poly.pdbx_strand_id
1 'polypeptide(L)'
;MTAAGLLAESGPDSSRFGLRVFRGTLQTVDARELFLELAGSAVDVAIVRTDAGQGAAIAQLGRYGLHPLHADTLVYYDVALDRHEPKPLRNDDLEFSEAAAGDALELQALVATTFADYRSHYHANPILDREAILAGYAEWAAGYLRGGSDRTTWVARRDGEIVAFACCSHDHASANCEGVLYGVHPEHAGGGLYGDLIRYTQARFRALGYRRMKVSTQVWNLAVQKVWSREGFNLVQAYDTWHVNALLSAGEPAIEETVVFTSEQVRAFATATGDTNSVHLDDEAAREAGFASRISHGMLAGSELSRVFGTRVPGLGTLFLRSELAFLAPVYPDRGHVLRVRFPGSTTLRGHMTAVATLHDDEGRLCLLAYNDLLKR
;
A
#
# COMPACT_ATOMS: atom_id res chain seq x y z
N MET A 1 -27.18 4.26 -1.81
CA MET A 1 -26.02 4.83 -1.09
C MET A 1 -25.03 3.70 -0.91
N THR A 2 -24.06 3.56 -1.81
CA THR A 2 -22.97 2.59 -1.65
C THR A 2 -22.21 2.98 -0.40
N ALA A 3 -22.11 2.08 0.57
CA ALA A 3 -21.22 2.27 1.71
C ALA A 3 -19.82 2.63 1.15
N ALA A 4 -19.21 3.70 1.67
CA ALA A 4 -17.83 4.01 1.30
C ALA A 4 -16.98 2.76 1.61
N GLY A 5 -16.24 2.27 0.61
CA GLY A 5 -15.36 1.12 0.76
C GLY A 5 -14.34 1.35 1.88
N LEU A 6 -13.82 0.26 2.47
CA LEU A 6 -12.79 0.32 3.51
C LEU A 6 -11.53 1.04 3.02
N LEU A 7 -11.23 0.90 1.73
CA LEU A 7 -10.07 1.50 1.08
C LEU A 7 -10.51 2.30 -0.15
N ALA A 8 -9.72 3.31 -0.50
CA ALA A 8 -9.89 4.09 -1.72
C ALA A 8 -8.72 3.85 -2.68
N GLU A 9 -9.02 3.78 -3.99
CA GLU A 9 -7.98 3.71 -5.02
C GLU A 9 -7.15 4.99 -5.01
N SER A 10 -5.82 4.85 -5.05
CA SER A 10 -4.90 5.95 -5.23
C SER A 10 -4.48 6.04 -6.68
N GLY A 11 -5.13 6.93 -7.44
CA GLY A 11 -4.74 7.22 -8.82
C GLY A 11 -3.24 7.53 -8.97
N PRO A 12 -2.66 8.46 -8.17
CA PRO A 12 -1.24 8.79 -8.26
C PRO A 12 -0.30 7.60 -8.02
N ASP A 13 -0.53 6.80 -6.99
CA ASP A 13 0.33 5.64 -6.72
C ASP A 13 0.13 4.54 -7.76
N SER A 14 -1.11 4.37 -8.23
CA SER A 14 -1.41 3.35 -9.23
C SER A 14 -0.73 3.65 -10.56
N SER A 15 -0.78 4.92 -11.00
CA SER A 15 -0.04 5.38 -12.17
C SER A 15 1.47 5.26 -11.99
N ARG A 16 1.99 5.59 -10.80
CA ARG A 16 3.42 5.55 -10.50
C ARG A 16 4.00 4.14 -10.55
N PHE A 17 3.29 3.16 -9.99
CA PHE A 17 3.81 1.80 -9.84
C PHE A 17 3.29 0.82 -10.91
N GLY A 18 2.35 1.24 -11.77
CA GLY A 18 1.71 0.36 -12.74
C GLY A 18 0.93 -0.80 -12.09
N LEU A 19 0.44 -0.57 -10.87
CA LEU A 19 -0.29 -1.54 -10.05
C LEU A 19 -1.59 -0.89 -9.56
N ARG A 20 -2.64 -1.65 -9.30
CA ARG A 20 -3.85 -1.08 -8.68
C ARG A 20 -3.64 -0.90 -7.18
N VAL A 21 -3.31 0.32 -6.78
CA VAL A 21 -2.94 0.68 -5.41
C VAL A 21 -4.13 1.27 -4.67
N PHE A 22 -4.49 0.66 -3.55
CA PHE A 22 -5.55 1.14 -2.66
C PHE A 22 -4.97 1.57 -1.33
N ARG A 23 -5.64 2.51 -0.64
CA ARG A 23 -5.19 3.01 0.66
C ARG A 23 -6.33 3.36 1.59
N GLY A 24 -6.07 3.26 2.88
CA GLY A 24 -7.02 3.63 3.92
C GLY A 24 -6.38 3.69 5.29
N THR A 25 -7.02 4.41 6.21
CA THR A 25 -6.69 4.39 7.64
C THR A 25 -7.86 3.75 8.37
N LEU A 26 -7.61 2.62 9.03
CA LEU A 26 -8.62 1.80 9.68
C LEU A 26 -8.42 1.86 11.19
N GLN A 27 -9.45 2.29 11.92
CA GLN A 27 -9.46 2.27 13.39
C GLN A 27 -9.66 0.86 13.92
N THR A 28 -10.51 0.08 13.24
CA THR A 28 -10.77 -1.33 13.51
C THR A 28 -10.60 -2.11 12.22
N VAL A 29 -9.94 -3.27 12.31
CA VAL A 29 -9.72 -4.15 11.15
C VAL A 29 -10.47 -5.45 11.37
N ASP A 30 -11.41 -5.75 10.47
CA ASP A 30 -11.89 -7.12 10.26
C ASP A 30 -11.15 -7.70 9.05
N ALA A 31 -10.41 -8.80 9.26
CA ALA A 31 -9.58 -9.39 8.22
C ALA A 31 -10.41 -9.99 7.07
N ARG A 32 -11.62 -10.49 7.35
CA ARG A 32 -12.49 -11.05 6.33
C ARG A 32 -13.10 -9.94 5.48
N GLU A 33 -13.60 -8.88 6.09
CA GLU A 33 -14.13 -7.72 5.35
C GLU A 33 -13.05 -7.07 4.50
N LEU A 34 -11.86 -6.86 5.07
CA LEU A 34 -10.72 -6.32 4.33
C LEU A 34 -10.34 -7.25 3.18
N PHE A 35 -10.26 -8.56 3.38
CA PHE A 35 -10.00 -9.51 2.30
C PHE A 35 -11.04 -9.41 1.17
N LEU A 36 -12.33 -9.36 1.51
CA LEU A 36 -13.41 -9.24 0.53
C LEU A 36 -13.33 -7.93 -0.26
N GLU A 37 -12.96 -6.82 0.39
CA GLU A 37 -12.71 -5.54 -0.27
C GLU A 37 -11.56 -5.65 -1.29
N LEU A 38 -10.44 -6.25 -0.88
CA LEU A 38 -9.27 -6.45 -1.74
C LEU A 38 -9.60 -7.32 -2.96
N ALA A 39 -10.29 -8.44 -2.73
CA ALA A 39 -10.72 -9.37 -3.76
C ALA A 39 -11.73 -8.75 -4.72
N GLY A 40 -12.79 -8.12 -4.19
CA GLY A 40 -13.87 -7.52 -4.96
C GLY A 40 -13.41 -6.33 -5.81
N SER A 41 -12.40 -5.59 -5.34
CA SER A 41 -11.81 -4.48 -6.08
C SER A 41 -10.63 -4.90 -6.97
N ALA A 42 -10.23 -6.18 -6.96
CA ALA A 42 -9.04 -6.71 -7.62
C ALA A 42 -7.80 -5.82 -7.37
N VAL A 43 -7.50 -5.62 -6.09
CA VAL A 43 -6.38 -4.81 -5.62
C VAL A 43 -5.05 -5.54 -5.87
N ASP A 44 -4.02 -4.78 -6.25
CA ASP A 44 -2.66 -5.31 -6.34
C ASP A 44 -1.84 -5.02 -5.09
N VAL A 45 -1.90 -3.78 -4.62
CA VAL A 45 -1.22 -3.35 -3.39
C VAL A 45 -2.18 -2.53 -2.55
N ALA A 46 -2.37 -2.91 -1.28
CA ALA A 46 -3.06 -2.08 -0.31
C ALA A 46 -2.08 -1.45 0.66
N ILE A 47 -2.18 -0.14 0.87
CA ILE A 47 -1.43 0.62 1.87
C ILE A 47 -2.41 0.97 3.00
N VAL A 48 -2.38 0.19 4.07
CA VAL A 48 -3.33 0.29 5.18
C VAL A 48 -2.63 0.89 6.39
N ARG A 49 -3.20 1.93 6.98
CA ARG A 49 -2.76 2.45 8.29
C ARG A 49 -3.68 1.96 9.39
N THR A 50 -3.09 1.49 10.48
CA THR A 50 -3.80 1.15 11.73
C THR A 50 -3.17 1.93 12.87
N ASP A 51 -3.89 2.14 13.97
CA ASP A 51 -3.25 2.63 15.20
C ASP A 51 -2.05 1.75 15.56
N ALA A 52 -0.94 2.38 15.96
CA ALA A 52 0.28 1.66 16.25
C ALA A 52 0.07 0.61 17.35
N GLY A 53 0.59 -0.60 17.14
CA GLY A 53 0.40 -1.74 18.04
C GLY A 53 -0.89 -2.53 17.84
N GLN A 54 -1.79 -2.13 16.93
CA GLN A 54 -3.04 -2.84 16.61
C GLN A 54 -2.91 -3.80 15.41
N GLY A 55 -1.69 -4.27 15.10
CA GLY A 55 -1.39 -5.09 13.93
C GLY A 55 -1.93 -6.53 13.94
N ALA A 56 -2.47 -7.02 15.05
CA ALA A 56 -2.89 -8.43 15.17
C ALA A 56 -3.98 -8.82 14.17
N ALA A 57 -4.92 -7.92 13.91
CA ALA A 57 -6.05 -8.15 13.02
C ALA A 57 -5.62 -8.19 11.55
N ILE A 58 -4.77 -7.27 11.11
CA ILE A 58 -4.32 -7.26 9.71
C ILE A 58 -3.47 -8.49 9.38
N ALA A 59 -2.65 -8.96 10.32
CA ALA A 59 -1.89 -10.21 10.17
C ALA A 59 -2.76 -11.45 9.94
N GLN A 60 -4.06 -11.43 10.32
CA GLN A 60 -4.99 -12.52 10.03
C GLN A 60 -5.34 -12.66 8.54
N LEU A 61 -4.97 -11.69 7.70
CA LEU A 61 -5.06 -11.85 6.24
C LEU A 61 -4.25 -13.05 5.73
N GLY A 62 -3.27 -13.54 6.50
CA GLY A 62 -2.52 -14.77 6.21
C GLY A 62 -3.41 -16.00 6.03
N ARG A 63 -4.61 -16.01 6.62
CA ARG A 63 -5.61 -17.09 6.42
C ARG A 63 -6.12 -17.20 4.98
N TYR A 64 -5.95 -16.13 4.19
CA TYR A 64 -6.32 -16.07 2.78
C TYR A 64 -5.10 -16.10 1.84
N GLY A 65 -3.92 -16.42 2.37
CA GLY A 65 -2.65 -16.44 1.63
C GLY A 65 -2.00 -15.07 1.41
N LEU A 66 -2.56 -14.02 2.01
CA LEU A 66 -2.03 -12.67 1.97
C LEU A 66 -1.11 -12.43 3.16
N HIS A 67 0.11 -11.99 2.92
CA HIS A 67 1.10 -11.74 3.99
C HIS A 67 1.37 -10.24 4.11
N PRO A 68 0.72 -9.52 5.05
CA PRO A 68 0.97 -8.11 5.25
C PRO A 68 2.40 -7.86 5.68
N LEU A 69 3.04 -6.89 5.03
CA LEU A 69 4.34 -6.35 5.38
C LEU A 69 4.12 -5.13 6.29
N HIS A 70 4.69 -5.13 7.50
CA HIS A 70 4.83 -3.89 8.27
C HIS A 70 5.89 -3.03 7.57
N ALA A 71 5.45 -1.92 6.98
CA ALA A 71 6.28 -1.08 6.14
C ALA A 71 7.04 -0.01 6.94
N ASP A 72 6.37 0.62 7.90
CA ASP A 72 6.96 1.58 8.85
C ASP A 72 5.92 1.96 9.93
N THR A 73 6.33 2.74 10.92
CA THR A 73 5.43 3.43 11.85
C THR A 73 5.51 4.94 11.62
N LEU A 74 4.40 5.56 11.24
CA LEU A 74 4.28 7.00 11.02
C LEU A 74 3.86 7.67 12.34
N VAL A 75 4.65 8.62 12.82
CA VAL A 75 4.37 9.38 14.05
C VAL A 75 3.94 10.82 13.73
N TYR A 76 2.91 11.28 14.43
CA TYR A 76 2.39 12.64 14.33
C TYR A 76 2.72 13.44 15.59
N TYR A 77 3.20 14.64 15.34
CA TYR A 77 3.48 15.63 16.36
C TYR A 77 2.58 16.85 16.14
N ASP A 78 2.24 17.55 17.22
CA ASP A 78 1.53 18.82 17.13
C ASP A 78 2.04 19.88 18.10
N VAL A 79 1.72 21.13 17.80
CA VAL A 79 1.95 22.26 18.69
C VAL A 79 0.74 23.18 18.65
N ALA A 80 0.32 23.65 19.82
CA ALA A 80 -0.69 24.68 19.96
C ALA A 80 -0.05 26.05 19.68
N LEU A 81 -0.16 26.52 18.44
CA LEU A 81 0.43 27.78 17.97
C LEU A 81 -0.09 28.99 18.70
N ASP A 82 -1.28 28.96 19.31
CA ASP A 82 -1.85 30.05 20.10
C ASP A 82 -1.18 30.19 21.48
N ARG A 83 -0.64 29.10 22.02
CA ARG A 83 0.01 29.04 23.34
C ARG A 83 1.53 28.92 23.28
N HIS A 84 2.07 28.48 22.15
CA HIS A 84 3.50 28.36 21.92
C HIS A 84 4.04 29.62 21.24
N GLU A 85 5.09 30.18 21.80
CA GLU A 85 5.84 31.28 21.18
C GLU A 85 7.09 30.70 20.48
N PRO A 86 7.17 30.80 19.13
CA PRO A 86 8.32 30.28 18.40
C PRO A 86 9.61 31.00 18.81
N LYS A 87 10.70 30.26 18.93
CA LYS A 87 12.02 30.84 19.21
C LYS A 87 12.49 31.71 18.04
N PRO A 88 13.36 32.70 18.28
CA PRO A 88 14.03 33.44 17.21
C PRO A 88 14.79 32.51 16.25
N LEU A 89 14.90 32.95 14.99
CA LEU A 89 15.78 32.33 14.00
C LEU A 89 17.23 32.41 14.50
N ARG A 90 18.01 31.35 14.26
CA ARG A 90 19.40 31.25 14.69
C ARG A 90 20.37 31.79 13.63
N ASN A 91 20.07 31.55 12.36
CA ASN A 91 20.89 31.93 11.22
C ASN A 91 20.39 33.28 10.70
N ASP A 92 21.27 34.28 10.69
CA ASP A 92 21.00 35.66 10.25
C ASP A 92 21.32 35.88 8.76
N ASP A 93 22.04 34.94 8.15
CA ASP A 93 22.41 34.88 6.75
C ASP A 93 21.31 34.29 5.84
N LEU A 94 20.19 33.84 6.42
CA LEU A 94 19.10 33.21 5.68
C LEU A 94 17.97 34.19 5.35
N GLU A 95 17.56 34.19 4.09
CA GLU A 95 16.35 34.87 3.63
C GLU A 95 15.20 33.88 3.45
N PHE A 96 14.09 34.08 4.18
CA PHE A 96 12.91 33.23 4.08
C PHE A 96 11.79 33.92 3.30
N SER A 97 11.26 33.27 2.26
CA SER A 97 10.15 33.78 1.46
C SER A 97 9.14 32.69 1.11
N GLU A 98 7.96 33.09 0.65
CA GLU A 98 7.08 32.19 -0.10
C GLU A 98 7.74 31.86 -1.44
N ALA A 99 7.57 30.63 -1.92
CA ALA A 99 8.09 30.19 -3.21
C ALA A 99 7.27 30.83 -4.34
N ALA A 100 7.96 31.40 -5.32
CA ALA A 100 7.37 31.93 -6.54
C ALA A 100 7.35 30.86 -7.65
N ALA A 101 6.57 31.11 -8.71
CA ALA A 101 6.52 30.22 -9.87
C ALA A 101 7.91 30.01 -10.53
N GLY A 102 8.80 31.00 -10.44
CA GLY A 102 10.18 30.92 -10.95
C GLY A 102 11.08 29.95 -10.18
N ASP A 103 10.73 29.61 -8.93
CA ASP A 103 11.52 28.74 -8.06
C ASP A 103 11.36 27.24 -8.39
N ALA A 104 10.46 26.89 -9.31
CA ALA A 104 10.04 25.52 -9.54
C ALA A 104 11.18 24.58 -9.96
N LEU A 105 12.08 25.03 -10.85
CA LEU A 105 13.20 24.20 -11.31
C LEU A 105 14.22 23.96 -10.20
N GLU A 106 14.56 25.02 -9.46
CA GLU A 106 15.53 24.95 -8.36
C GLU A 106 15.00 24.08 -7.20
N LEU A 107 13.71 24.22 -6.87
CA LEU A 107 13.07 23.38 -5.87
C LEU A 107 13.00 21.92 -6.29
N GLN A 108 12.72 21.63 -7.56
CA GLN A 108 12.73 20.26 -8.06
C GLN A 108 14.13 19.63 -7.93
N ALA A 109 15.19 20.38 -8.24
CA ALA A 109 16.56 19.92 -8.05
C ALA A 109 16.88 19.67 -6.57
N LEU A 110 16.50 20.61 -5.68
CA LEU A 110 16.70 20.47 -4.25
C LEU A 110 15.96 19.25 -3.67
N VAL A 111 14.73 19.00 -4.10
CA VAL A 111 13.95 17.82 -3.67
C VAL A 111 14.65 16.53 -4.11
N ALA A 112 15.11 16.45 -5.35
CA ALA A 112 15.83 15.28 -5.84
C ALA A 112 17.07 14.99 -4.97
N THR A 113 17.87 16.02 -4.66
CA THR A 113 19.07 15.88 -3.83
C THR A 113 18.74 15.56 -2.37
N THR A 114 17.73 16.20 -1.79
CA THR A 114 17.37 16.02 -0.37
C THR A 114 16.79 14.63 -0.09
N PHE A 115 16.03 14.07 -1.05
CA PHE A 115 15.30 12.81 -0.86
C PHE A 115 15.97 11.61 -1.52
N ALA A 116 17.14 11.78 -2.16
CA ALA A 116 17.89 10.70 -2.81
C ALA A 116 18.13 9.49 -1.87
N ASP A 117 18.49 9.75 -0.61
CA ASP A 117 18.73 8.71 0.40
C ASP A 117 17.60 8.59 1.44
N TYR A 118 16.44 9.24 1.20
CA TYR A 118 15.35 9.25 2.18
C TYR A 118 14.55 7.95 2.17
N ARG A 119 14.56 7.25 3.31
CA ARG A 119 13.83 5.99 3.48
C ARG A 119 12.36 6.18 3.87
N SER A 120 11.49 6.17 2.87
CA SER A 120 10.03 6.11 3.07
C SER A 120 9.51 4.68 3.34
N HIS A 121 8.26 4.55 3.80
CA HIS A 121 7.60 3.24 3.95
C HIS A 121 7.50 2.45 2.63
N TYR A 122 7.52 3.12 1.46
CA TYR A 122 7.52 2.44 0.17
C TYR A 122 8.75 1.54 -0.03
N HIS A 123 9.89 1.92 0.53
CA HIS A 123 11.15 1.17 0.40
C HIS A 123 11.12 -0.19 1.12
N ALA A 124 10.19 -0.40 2.05
CA ALA A 124 10.03 -1.69 2.70
C ALA A 124 9.44 -2.75 1.77
N ASN A 125 8.72 -2.33 0.71
CA ASN A 125 8.03 -3.25 -0.18
C ASN A 125 8.88 -3.56 -1.43
N PRO A 126 9.40 -4.80 -1.57
CA PRO A 126 10.36 -5.13 -2.62
C PRO A 126 9.77 -5.13 -4.04
N ILE A 127 8.44 -5.14 -4.19
CA ILE A 127 7.79 -5.12 -5.51
C ILE A 127 7.61 -3.70 -6.08
N LEU A 128 7.87 -2.67 -5.27
CA LEU A 128 7.74 -1.28 -5.70
C LEU A 128 9.08 -0.80 -6.25
N ASP A 129 9.04 -0.20 -7.43
CA ASP A 129 10.23 0.32 -8.10
C ASP A 129 10.83 1.50 -7.32
N ARG A 130 12.14 1.42 -7.03
CA ARG A 130 12.89 2.42 -6.27
C ARG A 130 13.02 3.74 -7.03
N GLU A 131 13.21 3.68 -8.36
CA GLU A 131 13.30 4.90 -9.17
C GLU A 131 11.96 5.64 -9.17
N ALA A 132 10.85 4.90 -9.30
CA ALA A 132 9.51 5.45 -9.20
C ALA A 132 9.23 6.10 -7.82
N ILE A 133 9.73 5.54 -6.71
CA ILE A 133 9.57 6.13 -5.37
C ILE A 133 10.21 7.52 -5.30
N LEU A 134 11.44 7.68 -5.79
CA LEU A 134 12.15 8.97 -5.76
C LEU A 134 11.44 10.02 -6.62
N ALA A 135 11.02 9.63 -7.83
CA ALA A 135 10.26 10.51 -8.73
C ALA A 135 8.98 11.05 -8.06
N GLY A 136 8.30 10.22 -7.25
CA GLY A 136 7.11 10.61 -6.52
C GLY A 136 7.30 11.76 -5.53
N TYR A 137 8.48 11.89 -4.89
CA TYR A 137 8.77 13.01 -4.00
C TYR A 137 8.89 14.34 -4.76
N ALA A 138 9.55 14.32 -5.92
CA ALA A 138 9.67 15.48 -6.79
C ALA A 138 8.30 15.94 -7.32
N GLU A 139 7.47 15.01 -7.77
CA GLU A 139 6.08 15.29 -8.19
C GLU A 139 5.27 15.91 -7.06
N TRP A 140 5.38 15.36 -5.85
CA TRP A 140 4.63 15.82 -4.69
C TRP A 140 5.02 17.25 -4.31
N ALA A 141 6.32 17.54 -4.19
CA ALA A 141 6.82 18.88 -3.90
C ALA A 141 6.41 19.88 -5.00
N ALA A 142 6.54 19.50 -6.28
CA ALA A 142 6.12 20.34 -7.40
C ALA A 142 4.61 20.62 -7.39
N GLY A 143 3.78 19.68 -6.93
CA GLY A 143 2.34 19.86 -6.77
C GLY A 143 1.96 20.91 -5.71
N TYR A 144 2.81 21.17 -4.72
CA TYR A 144 2.60 22.22 -3.72
C TYR A 144 2.90 23.63 -4.25
N LEU A 145 3.77 23.74 -5.25
CA LEU A 145 4.06 25.02 -5.92
C LEU A 145 2.95 25.45 -6.89
N ARG A 146 2.17 24.49 -7.40
CA ARG A 146 1.03 24.75 -8.29
C ARG A 146 -0.29 24.94 -7.51
N GLY A 147 -0.25 24.92 -6.18
CA GLY A 147 -1.41 24.71 -5.29
C GLY A 147 -2.32 25.92 -5.09
N GLY A 148 -3.55 25.64 -4.65
CA GLY A 148 -4.61 26.63 -4.37
C GLY A 148 -4.48 27.31 -3.00
N SER A 149 -5.56 27.97 -2.57
CA SER A 149 -5.57 28.79 -1.35
C SER A 149 -5.33 28.05 -0.02
N ASP A 150 -5.15 26.72 -0.06
CA ASP A 150 -4.97 25.80 1.09
C ASP A 150 -3.55 25.23 1.18
N ARG A 151 -2.63 25.66 0.30
CA ARG A 151 -1.24 25.18 0.25
C ARG A 151 -0.26 26.32 0.11
N THR A 152 0.89 26.19 0.74
CA THR A 152 1.97 27.16 0.66
C THR A 152 3.31 26.45 0.72
N THR A 153 4.26 26.88 -0.10
CA THR A 153 5.65 26.44 0.00
C THR A 153 6.52 27.60 0.44
N TRP A 154 7.26 27.42 1.52
CA TRP A 154 8.25 28.38 2.01
C TRP A 154 9.64 27.92 1.62
N VAL A 155 10.53 28.86 1.31
CA VAL A 155 11.93 28.59 0.94
C VAL A 155 12.86 29.43 1.81
N ALA A 156 14.04 28.87 2.10
CA ALA A 156 15.14 29.59 2.72
C ALA A 156 16.28 29.70 1.71
N ARG A 157 16.77 30.92 1.52
CA ARG A 157 17.88 31.22 0.62
C ARG A 157 19.14 31.62 1.38
N ARG A 158 20.29 31.24 0.82
CA ARG A 158 21.62 31.71 1.20
C ARG A 158 22.31 32.17 -0.07
N ASP A 159 22.82 33.40 -0.09
CA ASP A 159 23.48 34.00 -1.25
C ASP A 159 22.64 33.94 -2.55
N GLY A 160 21.31 33.98 -2.42
CA GLY A 160 20.37 33.92 -3.54
C GLY A 160 19.93 32.52 -3.97
N GLU A 161 20.53 31.47 -3.44
CA GLU A 161 20.23 30.06 -3.75
C GLU A 161 19.31 29.43 -2.71
N ILE A 162 18.34 28.62 -3.13
CA ILE A 162 17.41 27.89 -2.26
C ILE A 162 18.14 26.71 -1.62
N VAL A 163 18.35 26.80 -0.31
CA VAL A 163 19.06 25.77 0.48
C VAL A 163 18.12 24.93 1.34
N ALA A 164 16.87 25.35 1.52
CA ALA A 164 15.85 24.59 2.23
C ALA A 164 14.43 24.99 1.79
N PHE A 165 13.46 24.09 2.01
CA PHE A 165 12.06 24.32 1.70
C PHE A 165 11.10 23.64 2.67
N ALA A 166 9.90 24.19 2.82
CA ALA A 166 8.79 23.63 3.59
C ALA A 166 7.47 23.71 2.81
N CYS A 167 6.98 22.57 2.33
CA CYS A 167 5.64 22.44 1.79
C CYS A 167 4.64 22.25 2.94
N CYS A 168 3.67 23.15 3.02
CA CYS A 168 2.67 23.17 4.09
C CYS A 168 1.26 23.18 3.49
N SER A 169 0.35 22.45 4.13
CA SER A 169 -1.10 22.55 3.89
C SER A 169 -1.75 23.28 5.05
N HIS A 170 -2.88 23.92 4.80
CA HIS A 170 -3.59 24.68 5.82
C HIS A 170 -5.08 24.79 5.53
N ASP A 171 -5.85 24.85 6.60
CA ASP A 171 -7.30 25.01 6.55
C ASP A 171 -7.72 26.14 7.49
N HIS A 172 -8.14 27.25 6.88
CA HIS A 172 -8.63 28.43 7.59
C HIS A 172 -9.88 28.14 8.44
N ALA A 173 -10.76 27.22 8.03
CA ALA A 173 -12.00 26.94 8.75
C ALA A 173 -11.75 26.26 10.09
N SER A 174 -10.83 25.29 10.12
CA SER A 174 -10.41 24.62 11.35
C SER A 174 -9.25 25.29 12.09
N ALA A 175 -8.66 26.34 11.50
CA ALA A 175 -7.46 27.03 11.99
C ALA A 175 -6.27 26.06 12.24
N ASN A 176 -6.17 25.02 11.42
CA ASN A 176 -5.09 24.03 11.46
C ASN A 176 -4.15 24.19 10.27
N CYS A 177 -2.87 23.97 10.49
CA CYS A 177 -1.88 23.81 9.43
C CYS A 177 -1.06 22.52 9.64
N GLU A 178 -0.48 22.01 8.56
CA GLU A 178 0.39 20.85 8.58
C GLU A 178 1.64 21.13 7.76
N GLY A 179 2.81 20.88 8.36
CA GLY A 179 4.06 20.82 7.64
C GLY A 179 4.21 19.43 7.01
N VAL A 180 4.03 19.35 5.70
CA VAL A 180 3.85 18.10 4.95
C VAL A 180 5.18 17.54 4.46
N LEU A 181 6.04 18.42 3.93
CA LEU A 181 7.35 18.04 3.42
C LEU A 181 8.36 19.13 3.74
N TYR A 182 9.46 18.76 4.39
CA TYR A 182 10.56 19.65 4.66
C TYR A 182 11.82 19.07 4.05
N GLY A 183 12.63 19.93 3.44
CA GLY A 183 13.92 19.55 2.91
C GLY A 183 14.99 20.57 3.20
N VAL A 184 16.20 20.10 3.44
CA VAL A 184 17.41 20.91 3.59
C VAL A 184 18.46 20.27 2.71
N HIS A 185 19.15 21.08 1.91
CA HIS A 185 20.24 20.60 1.07
C HIS A 185 21.30 19.91 1.93
N PRO A 186 21.79 18.70 1.57
CA PRO A 186 22.72 17.94 2.40
C PRO A 186 23.99 18.71 2.79
N GLU A 187 24.52 19.55 1.89
CA GLU A 187 25.72 20.37 2.16
C GLU A 187 25.45 21.52 3.14
N HIS A 188 24.18 21.88 3.33
CA HIS A 188 23.72 22.89 4.29
C HIS A 188 23.09 22.24 5.53
N ALA A 189 23.12 20.90 5.63
CA ALA A 189 22.61 20.18 6.79
C ALA A 189 23.49 20.44 8.02
N GLY A 190 22.86 20.50 9.20
CA GLY A 190 23.51 20.98 10.41
C GLY A 190 23.28 22.48 10.61
N GLY A 191 24.01 23.11 11.56
CA GLY A 191 23.90 24.55 11.84
C GLY A 191 22.57 25.04 12.45
N GLY A 192 21.51 24.24 12.42
CA GLY A 192 20.17 24.62 12.90
C GLY A 192 19.20 25.08 11.81
N LEU A 193 19.57 25.01 10.53
CA LEU A 193 18.74 25.44 9.38
C LEU A 193 17.36 24.79 9.38
N TYR A 194 17.26 23.47 9.58
CA TYR A 194 15.97 22.79 9.70
C TYR A 194 15.12 23.33 10.88
N GLY A 195 15.76 23.66 12.01
CA GLY A 195 15.09 24.25 13.16
C GLY A 195 14.55 25.65 12.87
N ASP A 196 15.31 26.45 12.13
CA ASP A 196 14.86 27.79 11.72
C ASP A 196 13.70 27.72 10.72
N LEU A 197 13.68 26.74 9.84
CA LEU A 197 12.55 26.49 8.95
C LEU A 197 11.27 26.13 9.73
N ILE A 198 11.39 25.33 10.80
CA ILE A 198 10.27 25.05 11.71
C ILE A 198 9.81 26.32 12.43
N ARG A 199 10.73 27.10 13.02
CA ARG A 199 10.39 28.35 13.71
C ARG A 199 9.74 29.37 12.79
N TYR A 200 10.27 29.51 11.58
CA TYR A 200 9.73 30.41 10.57
C TYR A 200 8.30 30.03 10.21
N THR A 201 8.05 28.75 9.91
CA THR A 201 6.71 28.26 9.57
C THR A 201 5.73 28.39 10.74
N GLN A 202 6.14 28.06 11.98
CA GLN A 202 5.32 28.31 13.18
C GLN A 202 4.97 29.80 13.33
N ALA A 203 5.96 30.69 13.21
CA ALA A 203 5.76 32.13 13.35
C ALA A 203 4.83 32.70 12.28
N ARG A 204 4.99 32.24 11.02
CA ARG A 204 4.09 32.65 9.93
C ARG A 204 2.67 32.18 10.11
N PHE A 205 2.46 30.90 10.38
CA PHE A 205 1.10 30.40 10.60
C PHE A 205 0.45 31.02 11.84
N ARG A 206 1.21 31.26 12.93
CA ARG A 206 0.70 32.00 14.10
C ARG A 206 0.28 33.42 13.73
N ALA A 207 1.10 34.16 12.98
CA ALA A 207 0.76 35.51 12.54
C ALA A 207 -0.47 35.56 11.61
N LEU A 208 -0.70 34.49 10.84
CA LEU A 208 -1.88 34.30 10.00
C LEU A 208 -3.12 33.82 10.78
N GLY A 209 -3.03 33.64 12.11
CA GLY A 209 -4.15 33.30 12.99
C GLY A 209 -4.43 31.80 13.14
N TYR A 210 -3.55 30.92 12.65
CA TYR A 210 -3.66 29.48 12.86
C TYR A 210 -3.36 29.11 14.33
N ARG A 211 -4.07 28.10 14.84
CA ARG A 211 -4.03 27.72 16.26
C ARG A 211 -3.28 26.43 16.53
N ARG A 212 -3.17 25.54 15.55
CA ARG A 212 -2.49 24.25 15.71
C ARG A 212 -1.70 23.92 14.46
N MET A 213 -0.46 23.51 14.66
CA MET A 213 0.41 23.02 13.59
C MET A 213 0.71 21.55 13.84
N LYS A 214 0.59 20.73 12.80
CA LYS A 214 0.94 19.31 12.81
C LYS A 214 2.15 19.05 11.92
N VAL A 215 2.92 18.03 12.26
CA VAL A 215 3.99 17.48 11.41
C VAL A 215 4.01 15.97 11.58
N SER A 216 4.45 15.24 10.56
CA SER A 216 4.58 13.79 10.64
C SER A 216 5.86 13.29 9.99
N THR A 217 6.40 12.20 10.52
CA THR A 217 7.57 11.52 9.97
C THR A 217 7.57 10.06 10.35
N GLN A 218 8.42 9.27 9.70
CA GLN A 218 8.62 7.88 10.08
C GLN A 218 9.37 7.78 11.42
N VAL A 219 9.02 6.78 12.24
CA VAL A 219 9.52 6.63 13.62
C VAL A 219 11.04 6.57 13.68
N TRP A 220 11.70 6.06 12.65
CA TRP A 220 13.16 5.97 12.59
C TRP A 220 13.85 7.33 12.37
N ASN A 221 13.14 8.36 11.91
CA ASN A 221 13.71 9.69 11.67
C ASN A 221 13.86 10.47 12.99
N LEU A 222 14.78 10.01 13.84
CA LEU A 222 14.99 10.54 15.18
C LEU A 222 15.50 11.98 15.17
N ALA A 223 16.22 12.39 14.11
CA ALA A 223 16.82 13.72 14.02
C ALA A 223 15.74 14.81 13.99
N VAL A 224 14.73 14.68 13.11
CA VAL A 224 13.66 15.67 13.01
C VAL A 224 12.76 15.64 14.24
N GLN A 225 12.46 14.46 14.80
CA GLN A 225 11.66 14.33 16.03
C GLN A 225 12.31 15.06 17.23
N LYS A 226 13.65 14.98 17.35
CA LYS A 226 14.41 15.75 18.35
C LYS A 226 14.35 17.25 18.11
N VAL A 227 14.27 17.70 16.86
CA VAL A 227 14.04 19.13 16.56
C VAL A 227 12.65 19.53 17.03
N TRP A 228 11.61 18.83 16.59
CA TRP A 228 10.22 19.16 16.92
C TRP A 228 9.98 19.21 18.42
N SER A 229 10.51 18.25 19.18
CA SER A 229 10.40 18.25 20.64
C SER A 229 11.05 19.50 21.27
N ARG A 230 12.16 20.01 20.71
CA ARG A 230 12.81 21.25 21.17
C ARG A 230 12.08 22.51 20.73
N GLU A 231 11.32 22.44 19.64
CA GLU A 231 10.52 23.54 19.08
C GLU A 231 9.05 23.46 19.52
N GLY A 232 8.76 22.78 20.64
CA GLY A 232 7.47 22.82 21.32
C GLY A 232 6.41 21.83 20.84
N PHE A 233 6.74 20.96 19.88
CA PHE A 233 5.83 19.93 19.43
C PHE A 233 5.79 18.73 20.37
N ASN A 234 4.61 18.12 20.51
CA ASN A 234 4.37 16.92 21.31
C ASN A 234 3.95 15.76 20.41
N LEU A 235 4.44 14.55 20.71
CA LEU A 235 3.97 13.33 20.05
C LEU A 235 2.51 13.09 20.47
N VAL A 236 1.60 13.01 19.50
CA VAL A 236 0.16 12.86 19.77
C VAL A 236 -0.45 11.61 19.16
N GLN A 237 0.20 11.01 18.16
CA GLN A 237 -0.37 9.87 17.46
C GLN A 237 0.70 9.05 16.75
N ALA A 238 0.45 7.75 16.59
CA ALA A 238 1.29 6.86 15.81
C ALA A 238 0.41 5.85 15.04
N TYR A 239 0.78 5.59 13.80
CA TYR A 239 0.14 4.60 12.95
C TYR A 239 1.17 3.61 12.42
N ASP A 240 0.83 2.32 12.46
CA ASP A 240 1.55 1.32 11.68
C ASP A 240 1.05 1.35 10.24
N THR A 241 1.97 1.48 9.29
CA THR A 241 1.70 1.39 7.86
C THR A 241 1.98 -0.03 7.40
N TRP A 242 0.98 -0.67 6.81
CA TRP A 242 1.02 -2.03 6.31
C TRP A 242 0.87 -2.03 4.80
N HIS A 243 1.69 -2.83 4.12
CA HIS A 243 1.54 -3.11 2.71
C HIS A 243 1.01 -4.53 2.53
N VAL A 244 -0.08 -4.70 1.80
CA VAL A 244 -0.65 -6.01 1.45
C VAL A 244 -0.52 -6.20 -0.05
N ASN A 245 0.33 -7.14 -0.48
CA ASN A 245 0.56 -7.46 -1.88
C ASN A 245 -0.44 -8.54 -2.33
N ALA A 246 -1.63 -8.13 -2.76
CA ALA A 246 -2.68 -9.04 -3.19
C ALA A 246 -2.52 -9.48 -4.66
N LEU A 247 -1.95 -8.61 -5.51
CA LEU A 247 -1.52 -8.91 -6.88
C LEU A 247 -2.61 -9.54 -7.77
N LEU A 248 -3.86 -9.17 -7.56
CA LEU A 248 -5.02 -9.81 -8.20
C LEU A 248 -5.23 -9.40 -9.66
N SER A 249 -4.72 -8.23 -10.05
CA SER A 249 -4.76 -7.70 -11.42
C SER A 249 -3.39 -7.43 -12.03
N ALA A 250 -2.32 -7.65 -11.27
CA ALA A 250 -0.96 -7.31 -11.66
C ALA A 250 -0.50 -8.16 -12.85
N GLY A 251 -0.16 -7.46 -13.94
CA GLY A 251 0.23 -8.06 -15.22
C GLY A 251 -0.95 -8.70 -15.97
N GLU A 252 -0.75 -8.97 -17.25
CA GLU A 252 -1.75 -9.68 -18.08
C GLU A 252 -1.92 -11.14 -17.66
N PRO A 253 -3.12 -11.72 -17.79
CA PRO A 253 -3.34 -13.13 -17.47
C PRO A 253 -2.61 -13.99 -18.50
N ALA A 254 -1.75 -14.90 -18.02
CA ALA A 254 -1.10 -15.90 -18.84
C ALA A 254 -2.08 -17.02 -19.26
N ILE A 255 -3.10 -17.26 -18.42
CA ILE A 255 -4.25 -18.12 -18.71
C ILE A 255 -5.50 -17.36 -18.30
N GLU A 256 -6.50 -17.40 -19.16
CA GLU A 256 -7.89 -17.11 -18.84
C GLU A 256 -8.76 -18.09 -19.63
N GLU A 257 -9.34 -19.09 -18.95
CA GLU A 257 -10.15 -20.11 -19.61
C GLU A 257 -11.27 -20.65 -18.75
N THR A 258 -12.31 -21.17 -19.40
CA THR A 258 -13.37 -21.90 -18.73
C THR A 258 -12.93 -23.34 -18.50
N VAL A 259 -12.92 -23.75 -17.23
CA VAL A 259 -12.71 -25.13 -16.78
C VAL A 259 -14.02 -25.71 -16.25
N VAL A 260 -14.22 -27.01 -16.44
CA VAL A 260 -15.38 -27.75 -15.93
C VAL A 260 -14.87 -28.93 -15.13
N PHE A 261 -15.27 -29.01 -13.85
CA PHE A 261 -15.00 -30.15 -12.99
C PHE A 261 -16.16 -31.13 -13.12
N THR A 262 -15.98 -32.22 -13.86
CA THR A 262 -17.09 -33.13 -14.13
C THR A 262 -17.43 -33.98 -12.91
N SER A 263 -18.68 -34.42 -12.79
CA SER A 263 -19.08 -35.37 -11.75
C SER A 263 -18.29 -36.69 -11.82
N GLU A 264 -17.79 -37.07 -13.00
CA GLU A 264 -16.87 -38.20 -13.15
C GLU A 264 -15.51 -37.93 -12.51
N GLN A 265 -14.92 -36.75 -12.75
CA GLN A 265 -13.68 -36.34 -12.11
C GLN A 265 -13.83 -36.26 -10.58
N VAL A 266 -14.96 -35.77 -10.07
CA VAL A 266 -15.26 -35.76 -8.62
C VAL A 266 -15.27 -37.18 -8.05
N ARG A 267 -15.94 -38.13 -8.72
CA ARG A 267 -15.94 -39.55 -8.30
C ARG A 267 -14.55 -40.19 -8.38
N ALA A 268 -13.80 -39.91 -9.44
CA ALA A 268 -12.44 -40.41 -9.60
C ALA A 268 -11.50 -39.84 -8.53
N PHE A 269 -11.64 -38.56 -8.19
CA PHE A 269 -10.86 -37.90 -7.15
C PHE A 269 -11.20 -38.44 -5.76
N ALA A 270 -12.49 -38.66 -5.46
CA ALA A 270 -12.93 -39.33 -4.23
C ALA A 270 -12.30 -40.73 -4.10
N THR A 271 -12.28 -41.49 -5.20
CA THR A 271 -11.66 -42.83 -5.22
C THR A 271 -10.15 -42.75 -5.00
N ALA A 272 -9.47 -41.81 -5.67
CA ALA A 272 -8.02 -41.65 -5.60
C ALA A 272 -7.53 -41.16 -4.24
N THR A 273 -8.30 -40.28 -3.57
CA THR A 273 -7.93 -39.67 -2.29
C THR A 273 -8.50 -40.40 -1.08
N GLY A 274 -9.56 -41.19 -1.27
CA GLY A 274 -10.35 -41.77 -0.19
C GLY A 274 -11.37 -40.79 0.43
N ASP A 275 -11.39 -39.53 0.01
CA ASP A 275 -12.38 -38.54 0.47
C ASP A 275 -13.73 -38.80 -0.20
N THR A 276 -14.50 -39.67 0.43
CA THR A 276 -15.83 -40.12 0.01
C THR A 276 -16.96 -39.40 0.75
N ASN A 277 -16.71 -38.21 1.30
CA ASN A 277 -17.74 -37.42 1.96
C ASN A 277 -18.95 -37.23 1.03
N SER A 278 -20.15 -37.52 1.55
CA SER A 278 -21.39 -37.56 0.77
C SER A 278 -21.73 -36.21 0.13
N VAL A 279 -21.28 -35.08 0.69
CA VAL A 279 -21.48 -33.75 0.09
C VAL A 279 -20.88 -33.62 -1.31
N HIS A 280 -19.94 -34.50 -1.68
CA HIS A 280 -19.33 -34.54 -3.01
C HIS A 280 -20.05 -35.48 -3.99
N LEU A 281 -20.81 -36.45 -3.48
CA LEU A 281 -21.29 -37.60 -4.26
C LEU A 281 -22.82 -37.67 -4.36
N ASP A 282 -23.52 -37.03 -3.44
CA ASP A 282 -24.98 -37.11 -3.29
C ASP A 282 -25.60 -35.70 -3.14
N ASP A 283 -26.62 -35.42 -3.95
CA ASP A 283 -27.27 -34.11 -3.98
C ASP A 283 -28.18 -33.86 -2.78
N GLU A 284 -28.80 -34.90 -2.22
CA GLU A 284 -29.66 -34.80 -1.04
C GLU A 284 -28.80 -34.52 0.19
N ALA A 285 -27.74 -35.28 0.39
CA ALA A 285 -26.80 -35.07 1.50
C ALA A 285 -26.15 -33.67 1.45
N ALA A 286 -25.80 -33.18 0.26
CA ALA A 286 -25.24 -31.83 0.11
C ALA A 286 -26.27 -30.74 0.45
N ARG A 287 -27.55 -30.93 0.08
CA ARG A 287 -28.62 -30.00 0.45
C ARG A 287 -28.90 -29.99 1.94
N GLU A 288 -28.87 -31.16 2.59
CA GLU A 288 -28.97 -31.27 4.05
C GLU A 288 -27.81 -30.54 4.76
N ALA A 289 -26.62 -30.53 4.16
CA ALA A 289 -25.45 -29.78 4.65
C ALA A 289 -25.49 -28.28 4.32
N GLY A 290 -26.53 -27.78 3.63
CA GLY A 290 -26.73 -26.35 3.33
C GLY A 290 -26.18 -25.87 1.99
N PHE A 291 -25.75 -26.78 1.09
CA PHE A 291 -25.38 -26.43 -0.28
C PHE A 291 -26.58 -26.50 -1.24
N ALA A 292 -26.47 -25.95 -2.44
CA ALA A 292 -27.54 -26.03 -3.44
C ALA A 292 -27.67 -27.43 -4.08
N SER A 293 -26.55 -28.14 -4.19
CA SER A 293 -26.38 -29.49 -4.74
C SER A 293 -25.01 -30.02 -4.33
N ARG A 294 -24.63 -31.22 -4.77
CA ARG A 294 -23.27 -31.74 -4.55
C ARG A 294 -22.21 -30.76 -5.05
N ILE A 295 -21.08 -30.71 -4.34
CA ILE A 295 -19.96 -29.80 -4.63
C ILE A 295 -18.70 -30.59 -5.01
N SER A 296 -17.84 -30.02 -5.85
CA SER A 296 -16.52 -30.56 -6.14
C SER A 296 -15.61 -30.46 -4.91
N HIS A 297 -14.66 -31.38 -4.75
CA HIS A 297 -13.59 -31.23 -3.77
C HIS A 297 -12.79 -29.97 -4.10
N GLY A 298 -12.56 -29.10 -3.10
CA GLY A 298 -11.72 -27.91 -3.29
C GLY A 298 -10.33 -28.28 -3.83
N MET A 299 -9.76 -29.38 -3.34
CA MET A 299 -8.45 -29.88 -3.80
C MET A 299 -8.48 -30.44 -5.24
N LEU A 300 -9.62 -30.89 -5.76
CA LEU A 300 -9.74 -31.21 -7.18
C LEU A 300 -9.60 -29.93 -8.02
N ALA A 301 -10.28 -28.85 -7.61
CA ALA A 301 -10.11 -27.54 -8.24
C ALA A 301 -8.67 -27.01 -8.09
N GLY A 302 -8.04 -27.20 -6.94
CA GLY A 302 -6.62 -26.86 -6.73
C GLY A 302 -5.66 -27.68 -7.61
N SER A 303 -5.98 -28.96 -7.87
CA SER A 303 -5.15 -29.84 -8.71
C SER A 303 -5.07 -29.37 -10.17
N GLU A 304 -6.05 -28.59 -10.62
CA GLU A 304 -6.05 -27.97 -11.95
C GLU A 304 -4.85 -27.03 -12.14
N LEU A 305 -4.40 -26.38 -11.06
CA LEU A 305 -3.18 -25.57 -11.09
C LEU A 305 -1.95 -26.44 -11.39
N SER A 306 -1.92 -27.68 -10.92
CA SER A 306 -0.83 -28.60 -11.25
C SER A 306 -0.81 -28.96 -12.73
N ARG A 307 -1.97 -29.16 -13.34
CA ARG A 307 -2.07 -29.34 -14.79
C ARG A 307 -1.58 -28.10 -15.52
N VAL A 308 -2.09 -26.92 -15.16
CA VAL A 308 -1.73 -25.66 -15.83
C VAL A 308 -0.24 -25.36 -15.71
N PHE A 309 0.33 -25.35 -14.50
CA PHE A 309 1.74 -25.03 -14.29
C PHE A 309 2.67 -26.09 -14.86
N GLY A 310 2.34 -27.37 -14.68
CA GLY A 310 3.19 -28.49 -15.10
C GLY A 310 3.16 -28.79 -16.60
N THR A 311 2.07 -28.45 -17.31
CA THR A 311 1.90 -28.86 -18.72
C THR A 311 1.75 -27.71 -19.70
N ARG A 312 1.40 -26.51 -19.23
CA ARG A 312 1.11 -25.37 -20.12
C ARG A 312 2.00 -24.17 -19.88
N VAL A 313 1.82 -23.48 -18.75
CA VAL A 313 2.58 -22.28 -18.43
C VAL A 313 2.93 -22.28 -16.94
N PRO A 314 4.22 -22.30 -16.57
CA PRO A 314 5.40 -22.27 -17.45
C PRO A 314 5.64 -23.58 -18.22
N GLY A 315 4.89 -24.65 -17.96
CA GLY A 315 4.92 -25.91 -18.69
C GLY A 315 5.95 -26.91 -18.16
N LEU A 316 6.28 -27.93 -18.95
CA LEU A 316 7.13 -29.07 -18.53
C LEU A 316 8.41 -28.63 -17.83
N GLY A 317 8.76 -29.29 -16.71
CA GLY A 317 9.91 -28.91 -15.88
C GLY A 317 9.60 -27.87 -14.79
N THR A 318 8.33 -27.47 -14.64
CA THR A 318 7.89 -26.64 -13.51
C THR A 318 7.62 -27.51 -12.27
N LEU A 319 8.14 -27.07 -11.13
CA LEU A 319 7.95 -27.69 -9.81
C LEU A 319 7.25 -26.71 -8.88
N PHE A 320 6.34 -27.19 -8.03
CA PHE A 320 5.83 -26.40 -6.92
C PHE A 320 6.85 -26.36 -5.79
N LEU A 321 7.09 -25.16 -5.27
CA LEU A 321 7.83 -24.94 -4.03
C LEU A 321 6.88 -24.65 -2.87
N ARG A 322 5.83 -23.86 -3.12
CA ARG A 322 4.77 -23.51 -2.17
C ARG A 322 3.47 -23.28 -2.93
N SER A 323 2.34 -23.66 -2.33
CA SER A 323 1.01 -23.26 -2.78
C SER A 323 0.14 -23.00 -1.54
N GLU A 324 -0.40 -21.80 -1.45
CA GLU A 324 -1.39 -21.42 -0.43
C GLU A 324 -2.74 -21.23 -1.12
N LEU A 325 -3.72 -22.03 -0.72
CA LEU A 325 -5.05 -22.08 -1.32
C LEU A 325 -6.09 -21.60 -0.31
N ALA A 326 -6.94 -20.67 -0.74
CA ALA A 326 -8.13 -20.25 -0.01
C ALA A 326 -9.38 -20.69 -0.78
N PHE A 327 -10.23 -21.49 -0.13
CA PHE A 327 -11.52 -21.93 -0.66
C PHE A 327 -12.62 -21.02 -0.13
N LEU A 328 -13.20 -20.20 -0.99
CA LEU A 328 -14.00 -19.03 -0.63
C LEU A 328 -15.48 -19.20 -0.95
N ALA A 329 -15.80 -20.03 -1.96
CA ALA A 329 -17.15 -20.40 -2.33
C ALA A 329 -17.17 -21.83 -2.89
N PRO A 330 -18.30 -22.55 -2.81
CA PRO A 330 -18.41 -23.89 -3.37
C PRO A 330 -18.17 -23.89 -4.88
N VAL A 331 -17.47 -24.92 -5.36
CA VAL A 331 -17.31 -25.23 -6.79
C VAL A 331 -18.33 -26.30 -7.14
N TYR A 332 -19.23 -26.04 -8.08
CA TYR A 332 -20.28 -26.99 -8.46
C TYR A 332 -19.85 -27.84 -9.66
N PRO A 333 -19.96 -29.17 -9.61
CA PRO A 333 -19.57 -30.00 -10.75
C PRO A 333 -20.46 -29.75 -11.96
N ASP A 334 -19.92 -30.06 -13.14
CA ASP A 334 -20.56 -29.94 -14.45
C ASP A 334 -20.97 -28.50 -14.83
N ARG A 335 -20.44 -27.49 -14.11
CA ARG A 335 -20.57 -26.07 -14.43
C ARG A 335 -19.23 -25.46 -14.85
N GLY A 336 -19.30 -24.44 -15.71
CA GLY A 336 -18.13 -23.68 -16.14
C GLY A 336 -17.64 -22.74 -15.05
N HIS A 337 -16.33 -22.73 -14.82
CA HIS A 337 -15.63 -21.82 -13.92
C HIS A 337 -14.50 -21.13 -14.68
N VAL A 338 -14.28 -19.85 -14.46
CA VAL A 338 -13.21 -19.09 -15.13
C VAL A 338 -11.94 -19.17 -14.28
N LEU A 339 -10.95 -19.90 -14.78
CA LEU A 339 -9.61 -19.96 -14.21
C LEU A 339 -8.74 -18.85 -14.83
N ARG A 340 -8.18 -17.99 -13.97
CA ARG A 340 -7.18 -17.00 -14.34
C ARG A 340 -5.86 -17.30 -13.65
N VAL A 341 -4.77 -17.19 -14.39
CA VAL A 341 -3.40 -17.33 -13.84
C VAL A 341 -2.56 -16.15 -14.28
N ARG A 342 -1.94 -15.47 -13.31
CA ARG A 342 -1.05 -14.32 -13.51
C ARG A 342 0.31 -14.60 -12.91
N PHE A 343 1.33 -13.98 -13.49
CA PHE A 343 2.72 -13.98 -12.98
C PHE A 343 3.12 -12.54 -12.67
N PRO A 344 2.72 -12.01 -11.50
CA PRO A 344 2.96 -10.62 -11.15
C PRO A 344 4.46 -10.38 -10.93
N GLY A 345 5.11 -9.70 -11.87
CA GLY A 345 6.50 -9.25 -11.78
C GLY A 345 7.54 -10.38 -11.87
N SER A 346 8.28 -10.41 -12.99
CA SER A 346 9.30 -11.42 -13.28
C SER A 346 10.59 -11.17 -12.50
N THR A 347 10.77 -11.80 -11.35
CA THR A 347 12.13 -12.17 -10.94
C THR A 347 12.26 -13.68 -10.97
N THR A 348 12.45 -14.22 -12.19
CA THR A 348 13.07 -15.53 -12.39
C THR A 348 14.53 -15.48 -11.99
N LEU A 349 14.80 -15.25 -10.70
CA LEU A 349 16.12 -15.50 -10.17
C LEU A 349 16.30 -17.01 -10.22
N ARG A 350 17.10 -17.50 -11.17
CA ARG A 350 17.40 -18.94 -11.33
C ARG A 350 16.13 -19.80 -11.51
N GLY A 351 15.14 -19.28 -12.24
CA GLY A 351 13.90 -20.01 -12.57
C GLY A 351 12.80 -19.97 -11.50
N HIS A 352 12.98 -19.25 -10.39
CA HIS A 352 11.91 -19.07 -9.39
C HIS A 352 10.80 -18.16 -9.91
N MET A 353 9.53 -18.52 -9.73
CA MET A 353 8.39 -17.74 -10.22
C MET A 353 7.30 -17.67 -9.17
N THR A 354 6.64 -16.52 -9.05
CA THR A 354 5.42 -16.36 -8.27
C THR A 354 4.22 -16.31 -9.20
N ALA A 355 3.16 -17.03 -8.87
CA ALA A 355 1.92 -17.03 -9.63
C ALA A 355 0.71 -16.85 -8.72
N VAL A 356 -0.22 -16.02 -9.16
CA VAL A 356 -1.54 -15.85 -8.53
C VAL A 356 -2.57 -16.50 -9.44
N ALA A 357 -3.37 -17.39 -8.89
CA ALA A 357 -4.47 -18.01 -9.61
C ALA A 357 -5.80 -17.74 -8.92
N THR A 358 -6.81 -17.40 -9.71
CA THR A 358 -8.19 -17.25 -9.24
C THR A 358 -9.13 -18.14 -10.04
N LEU A 359 -10.11 -18.71 -9.36
CA LEU A 359 -11.20 -19.44 -9.98
C LEU A 359 -12.50 -18.75 -9.62
N HIS A 360 -13.28 -18.38 -10.64
CA HIS A 360 -14.59 -17.75 -10.45
C HIS A 360 -15.71 -18.63 -11.01
N ASP A 361 -16.88 -18.60 -10.40
CA ASP A 361 -18.08 -19.21 -10.98
C ASP A 361 -18.67 -18.35 -12.13
N ASP A 362 -19.79 -18.81 -12.68
CA ASP A 362 -20.54 -18.16 -13.76
C ASP A 362 -21.18 -16.82 -13.35
N GLU A 363 -21.33 -16.58 -12.05
CA GLU A 363 -21.80 -15.32 -11.46
C GLU A 363 -20.62 -14.37 -11.14
N GLY A 364 -19.38 -14.78 -11.40
CA GLY A 364 -18.16 -14.02 -11.13
C GLY A 364 -17.69 -14.08 -9.68
N ARG A 365 -18.32 -14.89 -8.81
CA ARG A 365 -17.90 -15.05 -7.41
C ARG A 365 -16.58 -15.80 -7.37
N LEU A 366 -15.65 -15.30 -6.56
CA LEU A 366 -14.35 -15.94 -6.34
C LEU A 366 -14.53 -17.21 -5.50
N CYS A 367 -14.29 -18.37 -6.12
CA CYS A 367 -14.39 -19.69 -5.47
C CYS A 367 -13.06 -20.13 -4.85
N LEU A 368 -11.96 -19.88 -5.56
CA LEU A 368 -10.61 -20.28 -5.13
C LEU A 368 -9.62 -19.18 -5.45
N LEU A 369 -8.76 -18.87 -4.48
CA LEU A 369 -7.59 -18.01 -4.64
C LEU A 369 -6.35 -18.81 -4.27
N ALA A 370 -5.30 -18.74 -5.09
CA ALA A 370 -4.05 -19.42 -4.84
C ALA A 370 -2.83 -18.54 -5.08
N TYR A 371 -1.92 -18.52 -4.12
CA TYR A 371 -0.59 -17.93 -4.23
C TYR A 371 0.44 -19.06 -4.32
N ASN A 372 1.22 -19.07 -5.39
CA ASN A 372 2.10 -20.18 -5.73
C ASN A 372 3.53 -19.70 -5.93
N ASP A 373 4.48 -20.41 -5.33
CA ASP A 373 5.89 -20.29 -5.66
C ASP A 373 6.30 -21.52 -6.47
N LEU A 374 6.90 -21.28 -7.63
CA LEU A 374 7.24 -22.29 -8.62
C LEU A 374 8.74 -22.23 -8.93
N LEU A 375 9.29 -23.35 -9.40
CA LEU A 375 10.64 -23.43 -9.96
C LEU A 375 10.57 -24.02 -11.36
N LYS A 376 10.98 -23.23 -12.36
CA LYS A 376 11.19 -23.70 -13.73
C LYS A 376 12.64 -24.14 -13.89
N ARG A 377 12.85 -25.45 -14.11
CA ARG A 377 14.17 -26.03 -14.38
C ARG A 377 14.53 -26.08 -15.85
#